data_AF-A0AAU1NR83-F1
#
_entry.id   AF-A0AAU1NR83-F1
#
_cell.length_a   1.000
_cell.length_b   1.000
_cell.length_c   1.000
_cell.angle_alpha   90.00
_cell.angle_beta   90.00
_cell.angle_gamma   90.00
#
_symmetry.space_group_name_H-M   'P 1'
#
loop_
_entity.id
_entity.type
_entity.pdbx_description
1 polymer ?
#
loop_
_entity_poly.entity_id
_entity_poly.type
_entity_poly.pdbx_seq_one_letter_code
_entity_poly.pdbx_strand_id
1 'polypeptide(L)'
;MDINRLDQSTKDALKQRNLFLRQHGTPTVVEVRVADGSPAGFLIGWAEEAENTFFPGTLGWRGHARRATLQAGYWRGRVDAQFDNMVGGTVTESDGWVVEESIEKAISEILEHASYGDVLAADERASGRAETYTATIHEEQAEWLADCDEPQGMTHRGGGKIELTNIAVAYLRGSPQFSPYVDANNQLHFDRWEDPYQLTRKRI
;
A
#
# COMPACT_ATOMS: atom_id res chain seq x y z
N MET A 1 5.50 22.48 9.68
CA MET A 1 6.67 22.05 8.88
C MET A 1 6.22 21.89 7.43
N ASP A 2 7.08 22.15 6.44
CA ASP A 2 6.71 22.14 5.01
C ASP A 2 6.93 20.74 4.40
N ILE A 3 5.93 20.19 3.70
CA ILE A 3 6.00 18.90 2.97
C ILE A 3 7.19 18.82 2.00
N ASN A 4 7.76 19.97 1.60
CA ASN A 4 8.95 20.01 0.75
C ASN A 4 10.23 19.53 1.46
N ARG A 5 10.23 19.48 2.80
CA ARG A 5 11.38 19.10 3.63
C ARG A 5 11.43 17.62 4.01
N LEU A 6 10.53 16.79 3.49
CA LEU A 6 10.60 15.33 3.70
C LEU A 6 11.97 14.78 3.31
N ASP A 7 12.42 13.79 4.08
CA ASP A 7 13.67 13.10 3.81
C ASP A 7 13.63 12.34 2.46
N GLN A 8 14.82 11.95 1.99
CA GLN A 8 14.94 11.29 0.69
C GLN A 8 14.29 9.90 0.70
N SER A 9 14.38 9.17 1.82
CA SER A 9 13.77 7.85 2.00
C SER A 9 12.26 7.87 1.83
N THR A 10 11.57 8.85 2.43
CA THR A 10 10.11 9.01 2.32
C THR A 10 9.73 9.38 0.88
N LYS A 11 10.49 10.27 0.25
CA LYS A 11 10.28 10.65 -1.16
C LYS A 11 10.44 9.45 -2.10
N ASP A 12 11.47 8.63 -1.87
CA ASP A 12 11.72 7.43 -2.66
C ASP A 12 10.62 6.39 -2.45
N ALA A 13 10.16 6.19 -1.22
CA ALA A 13 9.05 5.29 -0.91
C ALA A 13 7.73 5.74 -1.58
N LEU A 14 7.41 7.04 -1.53
CA LEU A 14 6.25 7.60 -2.24
C LEU A 14 6.36 7.35 -3.75
N LYS A 15 7.52 7.64 -4.33
CA LYS A 15 7.76 7.46 -5.77
C LYS A 15 7.66 5.99 -6.20
N GLN A 16 8.29 5.08 -5.45
CA GLN A 16 8.24 3.63 -5.73
C GLN A 16 6.82 3.10 -5.70
N ARG A 17 5.96 3.68 -4.85
CA ARG A 17 4.57 3.26 -4.69
C ARG A 17 3.58 4.05 -5.55
N ASN A 18 4.08 4.92 -6.43
CA ASN A 18 3.28 5.82 -7.27
C ASN A 18 2.29 6.67 -6.44
N LEU A 19 2.78 7.19 -5.32
CA LEU A 19 2.04 8.00 -4.37
C LEU A 19 2.45 9.47 -4.48
N PHE A 20 1.52 10.36 -4.13
CA PHE A 20 1.77 11.79 -4.05
C PHE A 20 1.06 12.39 -2.84
N LEU A 21 1.52 13.57 -2.43
CA LEU A 21 1.00 14.29 -1.29
C LEU A 21 0.14 15.48 -1.71
N ARG A 22 -0.87 15.80 -0.91
CA ARG A 22 -1.60 17.07 -0.99
C ARG A 22 -1.74 17.70 0.37
N GLN A 23 -1.41 18.98 0.47
CA GLN A 23 -1.50 19.73 1.71
C GLN A 23 -2.62 20.78 1.63
N HIS A 24 -3.46 20.84 2.68
CA HIS A 24 -4.57 21.78 2.76
C HIS A 24 -4.81 22.27 4.20
N GLY A 25 -5.39 23.47 4.32
CA GLY A 25 -6.13 23.92 5.51
C GLY A 25 -5.32 24.47 6.69
N THR A 26 -6.07 24.77 7.76
CA THR A 26 -5.60 25.04 9.13
C THR A 26 -6.65 24.44 10.08
N PRO A 27 -6.32 23.47 10.96
CA PRO A 27 -4.99 22.87 11.12
C PRO A 27 -4.48 22.18 9.86
N THR A 28 -3.17 22.03 9.75
CA THR A 28 -2.52 21.50 8.54
C THR A 28 -2.90 20.04 8.35
N VAL A 29 -3.42 19.68 7.17
CA VAL A 29 -3.66 18.29 6.78
C VAL A 29 -2.84 17.95 5.54
N VAL A 30 -2.18 16.80 5.57
CA VAL A 30 -1.37 16.26 4.48
C VAL A 30 -1.91 14.89 4.09
N GLU A 31 -2.60 14.85 2.96
CA GLU A 31 -3.17 13.63 2.37
C GLU A 31 -2.09 12.85 1.61
N VAL A 32 -2.08 11.53 1.78
CA VAL A 32 -1.30 10.56 1.00
C VAL A 32 -2.23 9.88 0.02
N ARG A 33 -1.94 10.02 -1.27
CA ARG A 33 -2.81 9.55 -2.35
C ARG A 33 -2.07 8.68 -3.34
N VAL A 34 -2.75 7.65 -3.85
CA VAL A 34 -2.27 6.86 -4.98
C VAL A 34 -2.72 7.49 -6.29
N ALA A 35 -1.81 7.56 -7.27
CA ALA A 35 -2.14 7.98 -8.62
C ALA A 35 -2.85 6.84 -9.36
N ASP A 36 -4.17 6.78 -9.20
CA ASP A 36 -5.10 5.81 -9.79
C ASP A 36 -5.58 6.20 -11.21
N GLY A 37 -4.84 7.08 -11.89
CA GLY A 37 -5.24 7.64 -13.19
C GLY A 37 -6.25 8.79 -13.12
N SER A 38 -6.90 9.03 -11.98
CA SER A 38 -7.75 10.21 -11.79
C SER A 38 -6.91 11.45 -11.46
N PRO A 39 -7.34 12.68 -11.83
CA PRO A 39 -6.66 13.89 -11.43
C PRO A 39 -6.65 14.09 -9.91
N ALA A 40 -7.62 13.49 -9.20
CA ALA A 40 -7.71 13.58 -7.75
C ALA A 40 -6.76 12.61 -7.06
N GLY A 41 -6.48 11.45 -7.65
CA GLY A 41 -5.91 10.30 -6.97
C GLY A 41 -6.86 9.71 -5.93
N PHE A 42 -6.56 8.51 -5.46
CA PHE A 42 -7.32 7.85 -4.41
C PHE A 42 -6.66 8.03 -3.04
N LEU A 43 -7.43 8.41 -2.02
CA LEU A 43 -6.93 8.67 -0.67
C LEU A 43 -6.61 7.35 0.05
N ILE A 44 -5.35 7.17 0.46
CA ILE A 44 -4.91 5.98 1.20
C ILE A 44 -4.53 6.29 2.66
N GLY A 45 -4.45 7.58 3.01
CA GLY A 45 -4.22 8.04 4.37
C GLY A 45 -4.04 9.54 4.44
N TRP A 46 -4.02 10.10 5.63
CA TRP A 46 -3.68 11.51 5.84
C TRP A 46 -2.99 11.70 7.19
N ALA A 47 -2.14 12.70 7.27
CA ALA A 47 -1.58 13.21 8.52
C ALA A 47 -2.22 14.56 8.84
N GLU A 48 -2.68 14.74 10.07
CA GLU A 48 -3.25 16.01 10.54
C GLU A 48 -2.45 16.57 11.73
N GLU A 49 -2.27 17.88 11.75
CA GLU A 49 -1.69 18.58 12.88
C GLU A 49 -2.76 18.71 13.99
N ALA A 50 -2.45 18.20 15.18
CA ALA A 50 -3.38 18.15 16.31
C ALA A 50 -2.67 18.51 17.62
N GLU A 51 -3.46 18.97 18.61
CA GLU A 51 -2.93 19.21 19.96
C GLU A 51 -2.46 17.89 20.59
N ASN A 52 -1.28 17.95 21.19
CA ASN A 52 -0.67 16.82 21.86
C ASN A 52 -1.35 16.60 23.23
N THR A 53 -2.04 15.47 23.38
CA THR A 53 -2.75 15.12 24.61
C THR A 53 -1.83 14.84 25.81
N PHE A 54 -0.54 14.54 25.58
CA PHE A 54 0.47 14.34 26.64
C PHE A 54 1.20 15.62 27.03
N PHE A 55 1.32 16.55 26.09
CA PHE A 55 1.98 17.84 26.31
C PHE A 55 1.02 18.97 25.91
N PRO A 56 0.05 19.32 26.78
CA PRO A 56 -0.95 20.35 26.51
C PRO A 56 -0.30 21.66 26.04
N GLY A 57 -0.88 22.29 25.03
CA GLY A 57 -0.32 23.51 24.41
C GLY A 57 0.82 23.27 23.41
N THR A 58 1.17 22.01 23.11
CA THR A 58 2.06 21.65 21.99
C THR A 58 1.27 20.97 20.87
N LEU A 59 1.80 21.06 19.64
CA LEU A 59 1.23 20.41 18.46
C LEU A 59 2.07 19.19 18.08
N GLY A 60 1.42 18.17 17.50
CA GLY A 60 2.07 17.06 16.83
C GLY A 60 1.28 16.63 15.59
N TRP A 61 1.71 15.54 14.94
CA TRP A 61 1.04 14.91 13.80
C TRP A 61 0.32 13.62 14.15
N ARG A 62 -0.95 13.48 13.74
CA ARG A 62 -1.70 12.22 13.82
C ARG A 62 -1.84 11.62 12.43
N GLY A 63 -1.40 10.37 12.26
CA GLY A 63 -1.54 9.62 11.01
C GLY A 63 -2.85 8.83 10.98
N HIS A 64 -3.44 8.74 9.79
CA HIS A 64 -4.62 7.92 9.51
C HIS A 64 -4.31 7.09 8.27
N ALA A 65 -4.40 5.76 8.38
CA ALA A 65 -4.09 4.87 7.27
C ALA A 65 -5.31 4.03 6.89
N ARG A 66 -5.56 3.90 5.59
CA ARG A 66 -6.61 3.04 5.06
C ARG A 66 -6.21 1.59 5.22
N ARG A 67 -7.10 0.79 5.81
CA ARG A 67 -6.91 -0.66 5.95
C ARG A 67 -7.96 -1.44 5.19
N ALA A 68 -7.51 -2.04 4.09
CA ALA A 68 -8.18 -3.15 3.45
C ALA A 68 -8.47 -4.23 4.50
N THR A 69 -9.74 -4.42 4.82
CA THR A 69 -10.12 -5.48 5.77
C THR A 69 -9.81 -6.83 5.13
N LEU A 70 -9.28 -7.79 5.90
CA LEU A 70 -9.17 -9.20 5.48
C LEU A 70 -10.55 -9.89 5.33
N GLN A 71 -11.65 -9.14 5.26
CA GLN A 71 -12.99 -9.69 5.14
C GLN A 71 -13.19 -10.33 3.76
N ALA A 72 -13.80 -11.52 3.77
CA ALA A 72 -14.19 -12.22 2.55
C ALA A 72 -15.06 -11.33 1.66
N GLY A 73 -14.68 -11.19 0.39
CA GLY A 73 -15.41 -10.39 -0.61
C GLY A 73 -14.93 -8.95 -0.80
N TYR A 74 -13.97 -8.46 0.00
CA TYR A 74 -13.32 -7.15 -0.20
C TYR A 74 -12.74 -7.01 -1.63
N TRP A 75 -12.14 -8.10 -2.10
CA TRP A 75 -11.60 -8.30 -3.46
C TRP A 75 -12.58 -8.11 -4.62
N ARG A 76 -13.90 -8.10 -4.34
CA ARG A 76 -14.94 -7.82 -5.33
C ARG A 76 -15.13 -6.32 -5.59
N GLY A 77 -14.13 -5.50 -5.29
CA GLY A 77 -14.13 -4.05 -5.52
C GLY A 77 -14.87 -3.27 -4.43
N ARG A 78 -14.88 -3.78 -3.19
CA ARG A 78 -15.29 -2.99 -2.03
C ARG A 78 -14.14 -2.07 -1.65
N VAL A 79 -14.29 -0.80 -2.01
CA VAL A 79 -13.28 0.24 -1.80
C VAL A 79 -13.49 0.96 -0.45
N ASP A 80 -14.51 0.57 0.31
CA ASP A 80 -14.96 1.15 1.60
C ASP A 80 -14.18 0.62 2.82
N ALA A 81 -12.87 0.49 2.69
CA ALA A 81 -12.00 0.17 3.83
C ALA A 81 -12.02 1.29 4.88
N GLN A 82 -11.88 0.87 6.15
CA GLN A 82 -11.83 1.77 7.28
C GLN A 82 -10.48 2.49 7.35
N PHE A 83 -10.49 3.65 8.00
CA PHE A 83 -9.27 4.36 8.38
C PHE A 83 -9.05 4.15 9.87
N ASP A 84 -7.86 3.72 10.22
CA ASP A 84 -7.45 3.57 11.61
C ASP A 84 -6.48 4.69 11.99
N ASN A 85 -6.57 5.13 13.24
CA ASN A 85 -5.59 6.03 13.84
C ASN A 85 -4.25 5.28 14.01
N MET A 86 -3.18 5.88 13.52
CA MET A 86 -1.83 5.34 13.52
C MET A 86 -0.95 6.18 14.46
N VAL A 87 -0.36 5.51 15.46
CA VAL A 87 0.55 6.14 16.43
C VAL A 87 1.65 5.14 16.85
N GLY A 88 2.92 5.49 16.65
CA GLY A 88 4.08 4.83 17.26
C GLY A 88 4.22 3.34 16.96
N GLY A 89 3.79 2.88 15.79
CA GLY A 89 3.84 1.47 15.38
C GLY A 89 2.82 0.53 16.05
N THR A 90 1.87 1.06 16.84
CA THR A 90 0.78 0.27 17.44
C THR A 90 -0.59 0.85 17.08
N VAL A 91 -1.38 0.04 16.40
CA VAL A 91 -2.76 0.31 16.01
C VAL A 91 -3.62 0.27 17.25
N THR A 92 -4.25 1.38 17.61
CA THR A 92 -5.14 1.43 18.77
C THR A 92 -6.56 1.74 18.30
N GLU A 93 -7.48 0.79 18.53
CA GLU A 93 -8.92 0.93 18.23
C GLU A 93 -9.66 1.82 19.25
N SER A 94 -8.97 2.42 20.23
CA SER A 94 -9.63 3.09 21.34
C SER A 94 -8.87 4.32 21.80
N ASP A 95 -9.57 5.47 21.76
CA ASP A 95 -9.26 6.78 22.33
C ASP A 95 -7.86 7.33 22.06
N GLY A 96 -7.81 8.39 21.24
CA GLY A 96 -6.57 9.00 20.74
C GLY A 96 -5.57 9.37 21.83
N TRP A 97 -4.48 8.59 21.89
CA TRP A 97 -3.32 8.90 22.71
C TRP A 97 -2.01 8.78 21.90
N VAL A 98 -1.19 9.81 22.07
CA VAL A 98 0.13 10.15 21.50
C VAL A 98 0.05 10.64 20.06
N VAL A 99 0.70 11.77 19.83
CA VAL A 99 0.73 12.48 18.55
C VAL A 99 2.20 12.49 18.12
N GLU A 100 2.49 12.07 16.88
CA GLU A 100 3.86 11.97 16.37
C GLU A 100 4.59 13.31 16.43
N GLU A 101 5.87 13.25 16.78
CA GLU A 101 6.70 14.46 16.90
C GLU A 101 6.92 15.15 15.55
N SER A 102 6.82 14.41 14.44
CA SER A 102 7.07 14.93 13.10
C SER A 102 6.14 14.34 12.04
N ILE A 103 5.95 15.12 10.96
CA ILE A 103 5.17 14.71 9.79
C ILE A 103 5.81 13.54 9.05
N GLU A 104 7.14 13.48 9.01
CA GLU A 104 7.89 12.38 8.38
C GLU A 104 7.51 11.05 9.02
N LYS A 105 7.47 11.00 10.35
CA LYS A 105 7.09 9.78 11.07
C LYS A 105 5.64 9.40 10.81
N ALA A 106 4.72 10.37 10.84
CA ALA A 106 3.32 10.13 10.51
C ALA A 106 3.13 9.59 9.08
N ILE A 107 3.83 10.16 8.08
CA ILE A 107 3.77 9.66 6.70
C ILE A 107 4.39 8.27 6.59
N SER A 108 5.54 8.02 7.22
CA SER A 108 6.18 6.71 7.21
C SER A 108 5.25 5.63 7.75
N GLU A 109 4.53 5.90 8.85
CA GLU A 109 3.56 4.97 9.42
C GLU A 109 2.35 4.78 8.50
N ILE A 110 1.84 5.84 7.86
CA ILE A 110 0.79 5.69 6.85
C ILE A 110 1.26 4.76 5.73
N LEU A 111 2.48 4.95 5.22
CA LEU A 111 3.04 4.08 4.20
C LEU A 111 3.23 2.65 4.71
N GLU A 112 3.58 2.46 5.97
CA GLU A 112 3.77 1.13 6.52
C GLU A 112 2.47 0.31 6.58
N HIS A 113 1.34 0.99 6.85
CA HIS A 113 0.10 0.29 7.16
C HIS A 113 -1.03 0.47 6.14
N ALA A 114 -0.92 1.45 5.24
CA ALA A 114 -1.90 1.64 4.19
C ALA A 114 -1.94 0.43 3.26
N SER A 115 -3.15 -0.07 3.02
CA SER A 115 -3.44 -1.12 2.06
C SER A 115 -4.46 -0.64 1.05
N TYR A 116 -4.07 -0.73 -0.22
CA TYR A 116 -4.81 -0.15 -1.36
C TYR A 116 -4.65 -0.97 -2.65
N GLY A 117 -4.25 -2.25 -2.51
CA GLY A 117 -4.15 -3.18 -3.64
C GLY A 117 -5.47 -3.35 -4.38
N ASP A 118 -6.59 -3.29 -3.67
CA ASP A 118 -7.93 -3.36 -4.26
C ASP A 118 -8.23 -2.20 -5.22
N VAL A 119 -7.74 -0.99 -4.90
CA VAL A 119 -7.91 0.21 -5.72
C VAL A 119 -7.11 0.06 -7.02
N LEU A 120 -5.85 -0.37 -6.90
CA LEU A 120 -4.99 -0.61 -8.05
C LEU A 120 -5.52 -1.73 -8.95
N ALA A 121 -6.01 -2.82 -8.35
CA ALA A 121 -6.62 -3.93 -9.07
C ALA A 121 -7.93 -3.53 -9.76
N ALA A 122 -8.74 -2.68 -9.12
CA ALA A 122 -9.96 -2.14 -9.72
C ALA A 122 -9.66 -1.23 -10.91
N ASP A 123 -8.64 -0.38 -10.83
CA ASP A 123 -8.19 0.44 -11.96
C ASP A 123 -7.68 -0.42 -13.13
N GLU A 124 -6.82 -1.42 -12.87
CA GLU A 124 -6.37 -2.35 -13.92
C GLU A 124 -7.55 -3.07 -14.59
N ARG A 125 -8.53 -3.52 -13.80
CA ARG A 125 -9.76 -4.15 -14.33
C ARG A 125 -10.57 -3.17 -15.19
N ALA A 126 -10.75 -1.94 -14.74
CA ALA A 126 -11.49 -0.91 -15.47
C ALA A 126 -10.78 -0.50 -16.77
N SER A 127 -9.44 -0.54 -16.79
CA SER A 127 -8.65 -0.24 -17.98
C SER A 127 -8.81 -1.26 -19.10
N GLY A 128 -9.26 -2.48 -18.78
CA GLY A 128 -9.42 -3.58 -19.73
C GLY A 128 -8.11 -4.13 -20.29
N ARG A 129 -6.95 -3.69 -19.78
CA ARG A 129 -5.64 -4.26 -20.16
C ARG A 129 -5.59 -5.72 -19.75
N ALA A 130 -5.24 -6.59 -20.68
CA ALA A 130 -4.98 -8.00 -20.44
C ALA A 130 -3.48 -8.22 -20.59
N GLU A 131 -2.74 -8.18 -19.50
CA GLU A 131 -1.30 -8.44 -19.50
C GLU A 131 -0.98 -9.49 -18.46
N THR A 132 0.06 -10.28 -18.73
CA THR A 132 0.52 -11.28 -17.78
C THR A 132 2.01 -11.16 -17.52
N TYR A 133 2.38 -11.64 -16.35
CA TYR A 133 3.72 -11.66 -15.80
C TYR A 133 4.06 -13.09 -15.41
N THR A 134 5.29 -13.51 -15.64
CA THR A 134 5.74 -14.86 -15.30
C THR A 134 7.03 -14.82 -14.50
N ALA A 135 7.18 -15.75 -13.58
CA ALA A 135 8.44 -16.04 -12.88
C ALA A 135 8.55 -17.54 -12.61
N THR A 136 9.77 -17.97 -12.29
CA THR A 136 10.03 -19.29 -11.71
C THR A 136 10.44 -19.06 -10.26
N ILE A 137 9.68 -19.66 -9.34
CA ILE A 137 9.86 -19.56 -7.89
C ILE A 137 9.96 -20.96 -7.27
N HIS A 138 10.12 -21.08 -5.95
CA HIS A 138 10.08 -22.39 -5.29
C HIS A 138 8.71 -23.07 -5.46
N GLU A 139 8.70 -24.39 -5.70
CA GLU A 139 7.48 -25.16 -5.98
C GLU A 139 6.42 -24.96 -4.88
N GLU A 140 6.81 -25.06 -3.61
CA GLU A 140 5.92 -24.88 -2.46
C GLU A 140 5.27 -23.48 -2.43
N GLN A 141 6.02 -22.44 -2.80
CA GLN A 141 5.51 -21.07 -2.91
C GLN A 141 4.56 -20.91 -4.11
N ALA A 142 4.83 -21.61 -5.22
CA ALA A 142 3.99 -21.59 -6.40
C ALA A 142 2.65 -22.30 -6.18
N GLU A 143 2.67 -23.43 -5.47
CA GLU A 143 1.48 -24.15 -5.03
C GLU A 143 0.66 -23.29 -4.07
N TRP A 144 1.29 -22.73 -3.03
CA TRP A 144 0.62 -21.86 -2.07
C TRP A 144 -0.03 -20.63 -2.74
N LEU A 145 0.66 -19.99 -3.68
CA LEU A 145 0.10 -18.85 -4.44
C LEU A 145 -1.11 -19.25 -5.29
N ALA A 146 -1.11 -20.45 -5.88
CA ALA A 146 -2.21 -20.91 -6.72
C ALA A 146 -3.44 -21.35 -5.90
N ASP A 147 -3.22 -21.75 -4.65
CA ASP A 147 -4.29 -22.08 -3.70
C ASP A 147 -4.89 -20.84 -3.02
N CYS A 148 -4.27 -19.67 -3.16
CA CYS A 148 -4.86 -18.42 -2.70
C CYS A 148 -6.11 -18.09 -3.50
N ASP A 149 -7.26 -18.02 -2.83
CA ASP A 149 -8.53 -17.63 -3.44
C ASP A 149 -8.47 -16.24 -4.08
N GLU A 150 -7.63 -15.36 -3.56
CA GLU A 150 -7.49 -13.96 -3.98
C GLU A 150 -6.03 -13.44 -3.84
N PRO A 151 -5.55 -12.52 -4.72
CA PRO A 151 -6.26 -12.01 -5.89
C PRO A 151 -6.46 -13.08 -6.96
N GLN A 152 -7.62 -13.07 -7.62
CA GLN A 152 -7.78 -13.85 -8.85
C GLN A 152 -6.69 -13.55 -9.89
N GLY A 153 -6.33 -14.57 -10.68
CA GLY A 153 -5.35 -14.44 -11.76
C GLY A 153 -3.91 -14.71 -11.33
N MET A 154 -3.73 -15.50 -10.27
CA MET A 154 -2.47 -16.18 -9.93
C MET A 154 -2.60 -17.64 -10.35
N THR A 155 -1.64 -18.17 -11.11
CA THR A 155 -1.74 -19.54 -11.65
C THR A 155 -0.42 -20.25 -11.61
N HIS A 156 -0.40 -21.43 -11.01
CA HIS A 156 0.71 -22.37 -11.08
C HIS A 156 0.70 -23.10 -12.44
N ARG A 157 1.85 -23.11 -13.11
CA ARG A 157 2.08 -23.74 -14.42
C ARG A 157 2.95 -25.01 -14.35
N GLY A 158 3.27 -25.48 -13.14
CA GLY A 158 4.15 -26.61 -12.86
C GLY A 158 5.63 -26.23 -12.82
N GLY A 159 6.42 -26.93 -12.01
CA GLY A 159 7.88 -26.76 -11.94
C GLY A 159 8.30 -25.38 -11.42
N GLY A 160 7.54 -24.86 -10.46
CA GLY A 160 7.75 -23.57 -9.81
C GLY A 160 7.36 -22.38 -10.68
N LYS A 161 6.84 -22.61 -11.89
CA LYS A 161 6.49 -21.55 -12.80
C LYS A 161 5.13 -20.96 -12.44
N ILE A 162 5.07 -19.66 -12.22
CA ILE A 162 3.83 -18.92 -11.99
C ILE A 162 3.50 -18.01 -13.17
N GLU A 163 2.20 -17.76 -13.36
CA GLU A 163 1.69 -16.69 -14.21
C GLU A 163 0.74 -15.82 -13.39
N LEU A 164 0.98 -14.52 -13.39
CA LEU A 164 0.19 -13.50 -12.70
C LEU A 164 -0.43 -12.55 -13.73
N THR A 165 -1.70 -12.23 -13.60
CA THR A 165 -2.33 -11.15 -14.39
C THR A 165 -1.86 -9.77 -13.91
N ASN A 166 -2.01 -8.73 -14.74
CA ASN A 166 -1.81 -7.35 -14.32
C ASN A 166 -2.67 -6.96 -13.12
N ILE A 167 -3.90 -7.49 -13.02
CA ILE A 167 -4.78 -7.28 -11.86
C ILE A 167 -4.15 -7.86 -10.59
N ALA A 168 -3.66 -9.10 -10.63
CA ALA A 168 -2.99 -9.72 -9.49
C ALA A 168 -1.70 -8.96 -9.09
N VAL A 169 -0.89 -8.54 -10.08
CA VAL A 169 0.31 -7.75 -9.84
C VAL A 169 -0.02 -6.39 -9.21
N ALA A 170 -1.03 -5.69 -9.74
CA ALA A 170 -1.47 -4.40 -9.19
C ALA A 170 -1.97 -4.52 -7.76
N TYR A 171 -2.66 -5.62 -7.45
CA TYR A 171 -3.06 -5.90 -6.07
C TYR A 171 -1.84 -6.06 -5.15
N LEU A 172 -0.90 -6.94 -5.50
CA LEU A 172 0.28 -7.22 -4.69
C LEU A 172 1.19 -5.99 -4.50
N ARG A 173 1.08 -4.98 -5.38
CA ARG A 173 1.79 -3.69 -5.21
C ARG A 173 1.21 -2.78 -4.15
N GLY A 174 -0.08 -2.90 -3.84
CA GLY A 174 -0.78 -1.97 -2.95
C GLY A 174 -0.64 -2.26 -1.46
N SER A 175 0.20 -3.24 -1.09
CA SER A 175 0.49 -3.62 0.31
C SER A 175 1.95 -4.06 0.49
N PRO A 176 2.96 -3.25 0.13
CA PRO A 176 4.37 -3.67 0.02
C PRO A 176 5.07 -4.01 1.34
N GLN A 177 4.39 -3.89 2.49
CA GLN A 177 4.91 -4.30 3.79
C GLN A 177 4.38 -5.67 4.24
N PHE A 178 3.41 -6.22 3.50
CA PHE A 178 2.83 -7.53 3.76
C PHE A 178 3.26 -8.47 2.65
N SER A 179 3.98 -9.52 3.01
CA SER A 179 4.32 -10.56 2.06
C SER A 179 3.11 -11.45 1.72
N PRO A 180 2.98 -11.90 0.47
CA PRO A 180 3.81 -11.52 -0.67
C PRO A 180 3.45 -10.13 -1.21
N TYR A 181 4.43 -9.42 -1.77
CA TYR A 181 4.19 -8.15 -2.47
C TYR A 181 5.01 -8.00 -3.74
N VAL A 182 4.58 -7.10 -4.63
CA VAL A 182 5.32 -6.73 -5.83
C VAL A 182 5.79 -5.29 -5.74
N ASP A 183 7.03 -4.99 -6.10
CA ASP A 183 7.54 -3.63 -6.10
C ASP A 183 7.42 -2.92 -7.48
N ALA A 184 7.93 -1.69 -7.53
CA ALA A 184 7.95 -0.86 -8.74
C ALA A 184 8.75 -1.46 -9.90
N ASN A 185 9.72 -2.32 -9.60
CA ASN A 185 10.63 -2.95 -10.56
C ASN A 185 10.11 -4.32 -11.05
N ASN A 186 8.87 -4.68 -10.67
CA ASN A 186 8.29 -5.99 -10.92
C ASN A 186 9.06 -7.13 -10.25
N GLN A 187 9.59 -6.90 -9.04
CA GLN A 187 10.14 -7.99 -8.23
C GLN A 187 9.06 -8.45 -7.24
N LEU A 188 8.86 -9.76 -7.16
CA LEU A 188 7.95 -10.43 -6.23
C LEU A 188 8.73 -10.86 -4.99
N HIS A 189 8.29 -10.38 -3.83
CA HIS A 189 8.91 -10.61 -2.53
C HIS A 189 8.00 -11.51 -1.69
N PHE A 190 8.57 -12.56 -1.08
CA PHE A 190 7.87 -13.44 -0.12
C PHE A 190 8.36 -13.23 1.32
N ASP A 191 9.63 -12.87 1.49
CA ASP A 191 10.19 -12.44 2.76
C ASP A 191 11.16 -11.30 2.46
N ARG A 192 11.22 -10.29 3.33
CA ARG A 192 12.16 -9.19 3.23
C ARG A 192 13.63 -9.62 3.34
N TRP A 193 13.88 -10.84 3.82
CA TRP A 193 15.22 -11.43 3.97
C TRP A 193 15.63 -12.37 2.83
N GLU A 194 14.70 -12.69 1.91
CA GLU A 194 14.96 -13.54 0.75
C GLU A 194 15.20 -12.71 -0.52
N ASP A 195 15.96 -13.26 -1.45
CA ASP A 195 16.12 -12.64 -2.77
C ASP A 195 14.77 -12.64 -3.51
N PRO A 196 14.35 -11.50 -4.08
CA PRO A 196 13.05 -11.43 -4.74
C PRO A 196 13.10 -12.04 -6.14
N TYR A 197 11.93 -12.48 -6.62
CA TYR A 197 11.78 -13.09 -7.93
C TYR A 197 11.44 -12.05 -8.99
N GLN A 198 12.23 -11.98 -10.06
CA GLN A 198 11.93 -11.09 -11.17
C GLN A 198 10.69 -11.56 -11.94
N LEU A 199 9.63 -10.77 -11.92
CA LEU A 199 8.50 -10.95 -12.82
C LEU A 199 8.85 -10.42 -14.22
N THR A 200 8.67 -11.26 -15.23
CA THR A 200 8.87 -10.89 -16.63
C THR A 200 7.51 -10.70 -17.30
N ARG A 201 7.29 -9.51 -17.87
CA ARG A 201 6.07 -9.21 -18.64
C ARG A 201 6.04 -10.03 -19.92
N LYS A 202 4.98 -10.80 -20.11
CA LYS A 202 4.72 -11.54 -21.34
C LYS A 202 4.11 -10.59 -22.34
N ARG A 203 4.81 -10.35 -23.47
CA ARG A 203 4.22 -9.61 -24.59
C ARG A 203 3.20 -10.53 -25.27
N ILE A 204 1.97 -10.03 -25.42
CA ILE A 204 0.93 -10.63 -26.25
C ILE A 204 1.17 -10.23 -27.71
#